data_AF-A0A8C3BJN5-F1
#
_entry.id   AF-A0A8C3BJN5-F1
#
_cell.length_a   1.000
_cell.length_b   1.000
_cell.length_c   1.000
_cell.angle_alpha   90.00
_cell.angle_beta   90.00
_cell.angle_gamma   90.00
#
_symmetry.space_group_name_H-M   'P 1'
#
loop_
_entity.id
_entity.type
_entity.pdbx_description
1 polymer ?
#
loop_
_entity_poly.entity_id
_entity_poly.type
_entity_poly.pdbx_seq_one_letter_code
_entity_poly.pdbx_strand_id
1 'polypeptide(L)'
;MLFLFLLCREQLAPPLPSGWSLSVFPAQDSDRDAGTPVPGSRDLSAPFPAIPVPLLFLGSWRGATALMPVPLLFPSMSQDLSELLKEATKEVHEQAENTPFMKNFQKGQVSLHEFKLVTASLYFIYSALEEEIERNKDNPVYAPVYFPAELHRKAALEEDLKYFYGRNWREEIPCPEATQKYVERLHYVGRNHPELLVAHAYTRYLGDLSGGQVLKKIAQKALQLPSTGEGLAFFTFDGVSNATKFKQLYRSRMNALEMDLATKKRVLEEAKKAFLLNIQVFEALQELVSKSQENGHLVQSKADLRARSVNKSYEHGPAPGKESERTSRSQTDLVGTSPLVRWILALGFIVTTVAVGLFAM
;
A
#
# COMPACT_ATOMS: atom_id res chain seq x y z
N MET A 1 -13.45 7.55 -7.82
CA MET A 1 -14.45 7.71 -6.73
C MET A 1 -14.54 6.52 -5.77
N LEU A 2 -14.43 5.24 -6.22
CA LEU A 2 -14.54 4.08 -5.33
C LEU A 2 -13.35 3.90 -4.35
N PHE A 3 -12.13 4.30 -4.76
CA PHE A 3 -10.92 4.24 -3.91
C PHE A 3 -10.89 5.32 -2.82
N LEU A 4 -11.31 6.55 -3.15
CA LEU A 4 -11.56 7.60 -2.17
C LEU A 4 -12.60 7.17 -1.11
N PHE A 5 -13.59 6.36 -1.52
CA PHE A 5 -14.62 5.85 -0.62
C PHE A 5 -14.11 4.81 0.38
N LEU A 6 -13.11 3.99 0.04
CA LEU A 6 -12.55 2.97 0.94
C LEU A 6 -11.65 3.59 2.03
N LEU A 7 -10.94 4.68 1.71
CA LEU A 7 -10.17 5.44 2.71
C LEU A 7 -11.03 6.34 3.60
N CYS A 8 -12.19 6.79 3.12
CA CYS A 8 -13.16 7.57 3.92
C CYS A 8 -14.10 6.69 4.78
N ARG A 9 -14.52 5.52 4.30
CA ARG A 9 -15.53 4.70 5.00
C ARG A 9 -15.01 4.02 6.29
N GLU A 10 -13.70 3.95 6.51
CA GLU A 10 -13.12 3.47 7.77
C GLU A 10 -13.24 4.48 8.95
N GLN A 11 -13.81 5.67 8.75
CA GLN A 11 -13.93 6.74 9.76
C GLN A 11 -15.16 6.65 10.69
N LEU A 12 -15.91 5.55 10.71
CA LEU A 12 -17.12 5.43 11.56
C LEU A 12 -17.03 4.36 12.67
N ALA A 13 -15.84 3.84 12.98
CA ALA A 13 -15.69 3.01 14.17
C ALA A 13 -15.48 3.93 15.40
N PRO A 14 -16.36 3.91 16.41
CA PRO A 14 -16.15 4.67 17.64
C PRO A 14 -14.93 4.14 18.40
N PRO A 15 -14.25 4.98 19.20
CA PRO A 15 -13.13 4.53 20.02
C PRO A 15 -13.59 3.44 21.01
N LEU A 16 -12.74 2.42 21.18
CA LEU A 16 -12.96 1.40 22.21
C LEU A 16 -12.94 2.04 23.61
N PRO A 17 -13.79 1.60 24.54
CA PRO A 17 -13.86 2.17 25.88
C PRO A 17 -12.56 1.91 26.66
N SER A 18 -12.06 2.95 27.34
CA SER A 18 -10.92 2.90 28.25
C SER A 18 -11.21 2.01 29.45
N GLY A 19 -10.59 0.82 29.50
CA GLY A 19 -10.80 -0.12 30.60
C GLY A 19 -10.12 -1.49 30.52
N TRP A 20 -9.21 -1.73 29.58
CA TRP A 20 -8.48 -3.01 29.51
C TRP A 20 -7.02 -2.80 29.93
N SER A 21 -6.77 -3.01 31.22
CA SER A 21 -5.43 -3.10 31.78
C SER A 21 -4.82 -4.44 31.37
N LEU A 22 -3.80 -4.43 30.50
CA LEU A 22 -2.97 -5.61 30.26
C LEU A 22 -2.02 -5.75 31.44
N SER A 23 -2.21 -6.85 32.16
CA SER A 23 -1.43 -7.27 33.33
C SER A 23 0.04 -7.40 32.95
N VAL A 24 0.88 -6.56 33.53
CA VAL A 24 2.35 -6.68 33.48
C VAL A 24 2.75 -7.77 34.47
N PHE A 25 3.41 -8.83 33.98
CA PHE A 25 4.09 -9.80 34.83
C PHE A 25 5.42 -9.20 35.35
N PRO A 26 5.81 -9.45 36.61
CA PRO A 26 6.99 -8.82 37.21
C PRO A 26 8.28 -9.56 36.83
N ALA A 27 9.32 -8.79 36.53
CA ALA A 27 10.71 -9.27 36.48
C ALA A 27 11.26 -9.37 37.92
N GLN A 28 11.94 -10.48 38.19
CA GLN A 28 12.54 -10.81 39.49
C GLN A 28 13.81 -9.98 39.76
N ASP A 29 13.92 -9.56 41.02
CA ASP A 29 15.11 -9.00 41.67
C ASP A 29 16.28 -9.99 41.70
N SER A 30 17.50 -9.44 41.63
CA SER A 30 18.65 -10.04 42.28
C SER A 30 19.56 -8.96 42.86
N ASP A 31 19.68 -9.00 44.18
CA ASP A 31 20.52 -8.21 45.07
C ASP A 31 22.01 -8.15 44.69
N ARG A 32 22.65 -7.02 45.02
CA ARG A 32 23.98 -7.00 45.65
C ARG A 32 24.31 -5.66 46.34
N ASP A 33 24.23 -5.71 47.68
CA ASP A 33 25.13 -5.20 48.74
C ASP A 33 25.78 -3.79 48.70
N ALA A 34 25.31 -2.98 49.66
CA ALA A 34 26.02 -2.43 50.84
C ALA A 34 27.21 -1.46 50.74
N GLY A 35 27.04 -0.29 51.40
CA GLY A 35 28.14 0.57 51.89
C GLY A 35 27.73 2.03 52.20
N THR A 36 27.49 2.36 53.47
CA THR A 36 27.09 3.67 54.06
C THR A 36 28.33 4.50 54.56
N PRO A 37 28.22 5.67 55.25
CA PRO A 37 27.70 6.98 54.79
C PRO A 37 28.50 8.26 55.27
N VAL A 38 28.02 9.45 54.82
CA VAL A 38 28.10 10.87 55.34
C VAL A 38 29.43 11.66 55.45
N PRO A 39 29.44 13.01 55.69
CA PRO A 39 28.52 14.12 55.28
C PRO A 39 29.26 15.36 54.69
N GLY A 40 28.55 16.30 54.06
CA GLY A 40 29.10 17.61 53.70
C GLY A 40 28.04 18.64 53.30
N SER A 41 27.45 19.29 54.30
CA SER A 41 26.58 20.47 54.19
C SER A 41 27.30 21.69 53.60
N ARG A 42 26.61 22.47 52.76
CA ARG A 42 26.72 23.94 52.71
C ARG A 42 25.51 24.53 51.98
N ASP A 43 24.62 25.12 52.78
CA ASP A 43 23.72 26.20 52.38
C ASP A 43 24.50 27.34 51.73
N LEU A 44 23.94 27.96 50.71
CA LEU A 44 24.08 29.39 50.45
C LEU A 44 22.84 29.89 49.70
N SER A 45 21.92 30.43 50.50
CA SER A 45 20.87 31.36 50.12
C SER A 45 21.47 32.71 49.72
N ALA A 46 20.96 33.33 48.65
CA ALA A 46 20.76 34.78 48.54
C ALA A 46 20.05 35.16 47.21
N PRO A 47 19.30 36.28 47.17
CA PRO A 47 18.19 36.50 46.25
C PRO A 47 18.50 37.41 45.05
N PHE A 48 17.57 37.38 44.08
CA PHE A 48 17.40 38.31 42.96
C PHE A 48 17.39 39.79 43.37
N PRO A 49 17.73 40.69 42.42
CA PRO A 49 16.92 41.88 42.23
C PRO A 49 16.37 42.02 40.80
N ALA A 50 15.10 42.38 40.74
CA ALA A 50 14.35 42.80 39.56
C ALA A 50 14.88 44.14 39.03
N ILE A 51 14.92 44.29 37.71
CA ILE A 51 15.23 45.53 37.01
C ILE A 51 13.93 46.08 36.39
N PRO A 52 13.63 47.38 36.52
CA PRO A 52 12.31 47.95 36.29
C PRO A 52 11.97 48.19 34.81
N VAL A 53 10.68 48.01 34.50
CA VAL A 53 10.02 48.40 33.24
C VAL A 53 9.70 49.90 33.27
N PRO A 54 10.07 50.70 32.26
CA PRO A 54 9.57 52.07 32.14
C PRO A 54 8.19 52.08 31.48
N LEU A 55 7.19 52.53 32.23
CA LEU A 55 5.93 53.09 31.74
C LEU A 55 6.21 54.50 31.22
N LEU A 56 6.07 54.77 29.91
CA LEU A 56 5.75 56.12 29.39
C LEU A 56 5.23 56.03 27.94
N PHE A 57 3.93 56.29 27.76
CA PHE A 57 3.35 57.36 26.94
C PHE A 57 1.91 57.00 26.50
N LEU A 58 0.95 57.65 27.15
CA LEU A 58 -0.43 57.77 26.70
C LEU A 58 -0.47 58.78 25.54
N GLY A 59 -0.49 58.27 24.31
CA GLY A 59 -0.79 59.03 23.10
C GLY A 59 -2.17 58.64 22.58
N SER A 60 -3.13 59.56 22.68
CA SER A 60 -4.47 59.45 22.11
C SER A 60 -4.39 59.43 20.58
N TRP A 61 -4.73 58.30 19.95
CA TRP A 61 -5.04 58.26 18.52
C TRP A 61 -6.52 57.90 18.31
N ARG A 62 -7.27 58.89 17.82
CA ARG A 62 -8.60 58.72 17.26
C ARG A 62 -8.48 58.21 15.82
N GLY A 63 -9.27 57.18 15.51
CA GLY A 63 -9.83 56.99 14.17
C GLY A 63 -8.92 56.29 13.16
N ALA A 64 -8.92 54.96 13.18
CA ALA A 64 -8.92 54.13 11.97
C ALA A 64 -9.31 52.71 12.38
N THR A 65 -10.50 52.26 11.98
CA THR A 65 -10.90 50.85 11.99
C THR A 65 -10.03 50.11 10.98
N ALA A 66 -8.83 49.75 11.39
CA ALA A 66 -8.01 48.77 10.70
C ALA A 66 -8.68 47.41 10.87
N LEU A 67 -9.17 46.85 9.75
CA LEU A 67 -9.50 45.44 9.65
C LEU A 67 -8.23 44.66 9.99
N MET A 68 -8.15 44.18 11.23
CA MET A 68 -7.09 43.26 11.62
C MET A 68 -7.25 42.01 10.76
N PRO A 69 -6.22 41.58 9.99
CA PRO A 69 -6.28 40.29 9.35
C PRO A 69 -6.47 39.24 10.45
N VAL A 70 -7.49 38.41 10.28
CA VAL A 70 -7.71 37.20 11.08
C VAL A 70 -6.35 36.51 11.22
N PRO A 71 -5.84 36.27 12.45
CA PRO A 71 -4.58 35.56 12.58
C PRO A 71 -4.80 34.21 11.90
N LEU A 72 -4.02 33.97 10.84
CA LEU A 72 -3.94 32.65 10.22
C LEU A 72 -3.73 31.66 11.35
N LEU A 73 -4.72 30.78 11.53
CA LEU A 73 -4.73 29.73 12.53
C LEU A 73 -3.33 29.09 12.52
N PHE A 74 -2.51 29.33 13.53
CA PHE A 74 -1.35 28.48 13.75
C PHE A 74 -1.94 27.08 13.95
N PRO A 75 -1.63 26.08 13.12
CA PRO A 75 -2.10 24.74 13.36
C PRO A 75 -1.68 24.36 14.77
N SER A 76 -2.67 23.98 15.57
CA SER A 76 -2.50 23.56 16.96
C SER A 76 -1.26 22.66 17.10
N MET A 77 -0.46 22.91 18.14
CA MET A 77 0.72 22.11 18.54
C MET A 77 0.41 20.63 18.83
N SER A 78 -0.85 20.20 18.67
CA SER A 78 -1.41 18.89 19.04
C SER A 78 -1.98 18.11 17.85
N GLN A 79 -1.50 18.30 16.63
CA GLN A 79 -1.90 17.40 15.53
C GLN A 79 -1.07 16.12 15.53
N ASP A 80 -1.78 15.00 15.56
CA ASP A 80 -1.26 13.64 15.48
C ASP A 80 -0.51 13.44 14.15
N LEU A 81 0.67 12.80 14.21
CA LEU A 81 1.50 12.58 13.02
C LEU A 81 0.74 11.83 11.92
N SER A 82 -0.09 10.87 12.31
CA SER A 82 -0.90 10.08 11.37
C SER A 82 -1.94 10.91 10.61
N GLU A 83 -2.55 11.91 11.24
CA GLU A 83 -3.50 12.83 10.60
C GLU A 83 -2.77 13.80 9.67
N LEU A 84 -1.64 14.35 10.14
CA LEU A 84 -0.79 15.22 9.33
C LEU A 84 -0.29 14.52 8.06
N LEU A 85 0.16 13.27 8.18
CA LEU A 85 0.60 12.46 7.04
C LEU A 85 -0.55 12.20 6.05
N LYS A 86 -1.75 11.87 6.56
CA LYS A 86 -2.93 11.62 5.73
C LYS A 86 -3.29 12.86 4.92
N GLU A 87 -3.31 14.04 5.56
CA GLU A 87 -3.65 15.28 4.86
C GLU A 87 -2.55 15.69 3.87
N ALA A 88 -1.29 15.67 4.31
CA ALA A 88 -0.16 16.11 3.50
C ALA A 88 0.08 15.26 2.24
N THR A 89 -0.33 13.98 2.26
CA THR A 89 -0.13 13.04 1.15
C THR A 89 -1.38 12.85 0.28
N LYS A 90 -2.50 13.48 0.62
CA LYS A 90 -3.79 13.29 -0.08
C LYS A 90 -3.70 13.54 -1.58
N GLU A 91 -3.10 14.66 -2.00
CA GLU A 91 -2.99 15.03 -3.41
C GLU A 91 -2.05 14.10 -4.18
N VAL A 92 -0.88 13.79 -3.63
CA VAL A 92 0.09 12.89 -4.27
C VAL A 92 -0.39 11.43 -4.29
N HIS A 93 -1.20 11.02 -3.32
CA HIS A 93 -1.90 9.73 -3.33
C HIS A 93 -2.90 9.67 -4.49
N GLU A 94 -3.72 10.71 -4.67
CA GLU A 94 -4.65 10.79 -5.80
C GLU A 94 -3.90 10.78 -7.14
N GLN A 95 -2.76 11.47 -7.25
CA GLN A 95 -1.90 11.42 -8.44
C GLN A 95 -1.39 9.99 -8.70
N ALA A 96 -0.90 9.30 -7.67
CA ALA A 96 -0.39 7.93 -7.78
C ALA A 96 -1.45 6.95 -8.29
N GLU A 97 -2.67 7.00 -7.76
CA GLU A 97 -3.80 6.17 -8.21
C GLU A 97 -4.22 6.49 -9.66
N ASN A 98 -3.97 7.72 -10.12
CA ASN A 98 -4.35 8.19 -11.44
C ASN A 98 -3.29 8.02 -12.52
N THR A 99 -2.11 7.47 -12.19
CA THR A 99 -1.09 7.10 -13.18
C THR A 99 -1.67 6.11 -14.20
N PRO A 100 -1.21 6.13 -15.48
CA PRO A 100 -1.70 5.21 -16.50
C PRO A 100 -1.59 3.73 -16.09
N PHE A 101 -0.45 3.36 -15.51
CA PHE A 101 -0.20 2.01 -15.00
C PHE A 101 -1.27 1.59 -13.97
N MET A 102 -1.51 2.41 -12.94
CA MET A 102 -2.49 2.09 -11.90
C MET A 102 -3.93 2.12 -12.40
N LYS A 103 -4.27 3.03 -13.32
CA LYS A 103 -5.59 3.03 -13.97
C LYS A 103 -5.84 1.76 -14.78
N ASN A 104 -4.84 1.29 -15.53
CA ASN A 104 -4.94 0.04 -16.29
C ASN A 104 -5.07 -1.15 -15.33
N PHE A 105 -4.26 -1.18 -14.28
CA PHE A 105 -4.35 -2.20 -13.23
C PHE A 105 -5.75 -2.23 -12.61
N GLN A 106 -6.29 -1.09 -12.16
CA GLN A 106 -7.61 -1.00 -11.53
C GLN A 106 -8.75 -1.45 -12.45
N LYS A 107 -8.59 -1.30 -13.77
CA LYS A 107 -9.53 -1.79 -14.79
C LYS A 107 -9.38 -3.30 -15.08
N GLY A 108 -8.43 -3.97 -14.45
CA GLY A 108 -8.08 -5.36 -14.74
C GLY A 108 -7.34 -5.53 -16.07
N GLN A 109 -6.79 -4.46 -16.62
CA GLN A 109 -6.03 -4.43 -17.87
C GLN A 109 -4.52 -4.55 -17.59
N VAL A 110 -4.16 -5.42 -16.66
CA VAL A 110 -2.75 -5.72 -16.31
C VAL A 110 -2.37 -7.06 -16.94
N SER A 111 -1.30 -7.06 -17.73
CA SER A 111 -0.70 -8.28 -18.28
C SER A 111 0.19 -8.98 -17.26
N LEU A 112 0.44 -10.28 -17.48
CA LEU A 112 1.38 -11.03 -16.64
C LEU A 112 2.78 -10.40 -16.66
N HIS A 113 3.22 -9.88 -17.81
CA HIS A 113 4.53 -9.22 -17.93
C HIS A 113 4.61 -7.96 -17.07
N GLU A 114 3.60 -7.07 -17.15
CA GLU A 114 3.50 -5.88 -16.29
C GLU A 114 3.50 -6.25 -14.80
N PHE A 115 2.74 -7.27 -14.44
CA PHE A 115 2.66 -7.74 -13.06
C PHE A 115 4.00 -8.27 -12.55
N LYS A 116 4.73 -9.02 -13.40
CA LYS A 116 6.08 -9.51 -13.11
C LYS A 116 7.09 -8.36 -12.92
N LEU A 117 6.98 -7.30 -13.72
CA LEU A 117 7.87 -6.13 -13.60
C LEU A 117 7.62 -5.36 -12.31
N VAL A 118 6.35 -5.06 -11.97
CA VAL A 118 6.05 -4.36 -10.72
C VAL A 118 6.43 -5.20 -9.51
N THR A 119 6.20 -6.51 -9.52
CA THR A 119 6.61 -7.42 -8.43
C THR A 119 8.12 -7.40 -8.23
N ALA A 120 8.91 -7.41 -9.31
CA ALA A 120 10.36 -7.26 -9.25
C ALA A 120 10.79 -5.91 -8.66
N SER A 121 10.21 -4.80 -9.11
CA SER A 121 10.50 -3.48 -8.53
C SER A 121 10.17 -3.41 -7.04
N LEU A 122 9.03 -3.98 -6.62
CA LEU A 122 8.66 -4.04 -5.21
C LEU A 122 9.67 -4.87 -4.41
N TYR A 123 10.16 -5.99 -4.93
CA TYR A 123 11.19 -6.78 -4.25
C TYR A 123 12.42 -5.95 -3.86
N PHE A 124 12.94 -5.14 -4.79
CA PHE A 124 14.09 -4.27 -4.50
C PHE A 124 13.74 -3.18 -3.47
N ILE A 125 12.57 -2.54 -3.62
CA ILE A 125 12.11 -1.48 -2.72
C ILE A 125 11.93 -2.01 -1.29
N TYR A 126 11.20 -3.11 -1.11
CA TYR A 126 10.99 -3.69 0.23
C TYR A 126 12.25 -4.30 0.80
N SER A 127 13.13 -4.87 -0.03
CA SER A 127 14.42 -5.35 0.47
C SER A 127 15.26 -4.23 1.08
N ALA A 128 15.30 -3.06 0.43
CA ALA A 128 16.01 -1.89 0.93
C ALA A 128 15.31 -1.26 2.14
N LEU A 129 13.99 -1.10 2.08
CA LEU A 129 13.19 -0.58 3.20
C LEU A 129 13.39 -1.45 4.45
N GLU A 130 13.27 -2.77 4.31
CA GLU A 130 13.35 -3.70 5.44
C GLU A 130 14.77 -3.88 5.95
N GLU A 131 15.80 -3.76 5.10
CA GLU A 131 17.18 -3.67 5.57
C GLU A 131 17.39 -2.44 6.47
N GLU A 132 16.89 -1.28 6.06
CA GLU A 132 17.03 -0.05 6.83
C GLU A 132 16.12 0.00 8.07
N ILE A 133 14.98 -0.71 8.05
CA ILE A 133 14.17 -0.97 9.24
C ILE A 133 14.95 -1.82 10.24
N GLU A 134 15.55 -2.93 9.81
CA GLU A 134 16.35 -3.79 10.68
C GLU A 134 17.55 -3.04 11.28
N ARG A 135 18.18 -2.14 10.51
CA ARG A 135 19.26 -1.27 11.00
C ARG A 135 18.81 -0.34 12.13
N ASN A 136 17.55 0.12 12.10
CA ASN A 136 17.00 1.13 12.99
C ASN A 136 15.95 0.60 13.98
N LYS A 137 15.81 -0.72 14.12
CA LYS A 137 14.75 -1.34 14.92
C LYS A 137 14.75 -0.95 16.39
N ASP A 138 15.95 -0.69 16.94
CA ASP A 138 16.14 -0.29 18.34
C ASP A 138 16.26 1.24 18.49
N ASN A 139 16.25 2.00 17.39
CA ASN A 139 16.35 3.45 17.42
C ASN A 139 15.00 4.06 17.86
N PRO A 140 14.93 4.87 18.94
CA PRO A 140 13.67 5.40 19.46
C PRO A 140 12.81 6.15 18.43
N VAL A 141 13.42 6.72 17.38
CA VAL A 141 12.72 7.44 16.31
C VAL A 141 11.94 6.52 15.36
N TYR A 142 12.09 5.20 15.47
CA TYR A 142 11.40 4.21 14.65
C TYR A 142 10.86 3.00 15.44
N ALA A 143 11.53 2.58 16.52
CA ALA A 143 11.20 1.38 17.29
C ALA A 143 9.70 1.18 17.61
N PRO A 144 8.92 2.23 17.97
CA PRO A 144 7.47 2.07 18.23
C PRO A 144 6.65 1.50 17.07
N VAL A 145 7.12 1.63 15.82
CA VAL A 145 6.46 1.15 14.60
C VAL A 145 7.13 -0.08 13.97
N TYR A 146 8.02 -0.75 14.70
CA TYR A 146 8.69 -1.98 14.26
C TYR A 146 7.76 -3.19 14.40
N PHE A 147 7.22 -3.67 13.28
CA PHE A 147 6.28 -4.81 13.20
C PHE A 147 6.70 -5.82 12.10
N PRO A 148 7.84 -6.52 12.26
CA PRO A 148 8.40 -7.35 11.20
C PRO A 148 7.52 -8.57 10.87
N ALA A 149 6.97 -9.24 11.88
CA ALA A 149 6.15 -10.44 11.69
C ALA A 149 4.84 -10.14 10.95
N GLU A 150 4.29 -8.94 11.16
CA GLU A 150 3.04 -8.51 10.58
C GLU A 150 3.22 -7.86 9.22
N LEU A 151 4.28 -7.06 9.02
CA LEU A 151 4.40 -6.17 7.87
C LEU A 151 5.51 -6.50 6.87
N HIS A 152 6.60 -7.18 7.25
CA HIS A 152 7.69 -7.40 6.29
C HIS A 152 7.21 -8.22 5.08
N ARG A 153 7.56 -7.77 3.88
CA ARG A 153 7.10 -8.26 2.58
C ARG A 153 8.20 -8.94 1.79
N LYS A 154 9.49 -8.74 2.12
CA LYS A 154 10.60 -9.31 1.34
C LYS A 154 10.44 -10.81 1.13
N ALA A 155 10.18 -11.59 2.18
CA ALA A 155 10.03 -13.04 2.07
C ALA A 155 8.88 -13.44 1.12
N ALA A 156 7.72 -12.78 1.26
CA ALA A 156 6.57 -13.00 0.39
C ALA A 156 6.87 -12.62 -1.09
N LEU A 157 7.62 -11.54 -1.31
CA LEU A 157 8.06 -11.14 -2.65
C LEU A 157 9.05 -12.16 -3.26
N GLU A 158 9.92 -12.78 -2.45
CA GLU A 158 10.78 -13.85 -2.93
C GLU A 158 9.99 -15.09 -3.36
N GLU A 159 8.89 -15.40 -2.68
CA GLU A 159 7.97 -16.48 -3.08
C GLU A 159 7.26 -16.17 -4.39
N ASP A 160 6.72 -14.96 -4.52
CA ASP A 160 6.05 -14.51 -5.75
C ASP A 160 7.04 -14.51 -6.94
N LEU A 161 8.27 -14.05 -6.74
CA LEU A 161 9.28 -14.05 -7.80
C LEU A 161 9.72 -15.46 -8.19
N LYS A 162 9.86 -16.39 -7.23
CA LYS A 162 10.08 -17.82 -7.54
C LYS A 162 8.93 -18.40 -8.35
N TYR A 163 7.69 -18.04 -8.03
CA TYR A 163 6.51 -18.48 -8.79
C TYR A 163 6.53 -17.97 -10.23
N PHE A 164 6.88 -16.69 -10.45
CA PHE A 164 6.81 -16.08 -11.78
C PHE A 164 8.04 -16.25 -12.68
N TYR A 165 9.24 -16.36 -12.10
CA TYR A 165 10.51 -16.45 -12.83
C TYR A 165 11.24 -17.78 -12.59
N GLY A 166 10.73 -18.63 -11.70
CA GLY A 166 11.35 -19.92 -11.41
C GLY A 166 12.57 -19.81 -10.47
N ARG A 167 13.42 -20.84 -10.49
CA ARG A 167 14.52 -20.99 -9.51
C ARG A 167 15.61 -19.92 -9.62
N ASN A 168 15.87 -19.40 -10.83
CA ASN A 168 16.91 -18.41 -11.12
C ASN A 168 16.34 -16.98 -11.20
N TRP A 169 15.28 -16.72 -10.44
CA TRP A 169 14.59 -15.43 -10.49
C TRP A 169 15.52 -14.25 -10.15
N ARG A 170 16.52 -14.44 -9.28
CA ARG A 170 17.43 -13.38 -8.84
C ARG A 170 18.26 -12.82 -9.99
N GLU A 171 18.64 -13.67 -10.94
CA GLU A 171 19.42 -13.31 -12.12
C GLU A 171 18.56 -12.73 -13.25
N GLU A 172 17.24 -12.98 -13.23
CA GLU A 172 16.31 -12.61 -14.31
C GLU A 172 15.52 -11.33 -14.05
N ILE A 173 15.33 -10.93 -12.78
CA ILE A 173 14.49 -9.78 -12.48
C ILE A 173 15.15 -8.45 -12.90
N PRO A 174 14.43 -7.58 -13.64
CA PRO A 174 14.97 -6.28 -13.99
C PRO A 174 14.87 -5.31 -12.80
N CYS A 175 15.83 -4.40 -12.69
CA CYS A 175 15.79 -3.29 -11.76
C CYS A 175 15.85 -1.96 -12.54
N PRO A 176 14.70 -1.38 -12.91
CA PRO A 176 14.64 -0.10 -13.63
C PRO A 176 15.33 1.02 -12.84
N GLU A 177 15.86 2.02 -13.54
CA GLU A 177 16.56 3.17 -12.92
C GLU A 177 15.70 3.88 -11.85
N ALA A 178 14.39 4.05 -12.10
CA ALA A 178 13.47 4.63 -11.12
C ALA A 178 13.36 3.79 -9.84
N THR A 179 13.44 2.46 -9.95
CA THR A 179 13.47 1.55 -8.79
C THR A 179 14.78 1.71 -8.02
N GLN A 180 15.92 1.81 -8.72
CA GLN A 180 17.22 2.04 -8.11
C GLN A 180 17.26 3.36 -7.34
N LYS A 181 16.74 4.45 -7.91
CA LYS A 181 16.62 5.75 -7.22
C LYS A 181 15.80 5.68 -5.94
N TYR A 182 14.73 4.88 -5.93
CA TYR A 182 13.96 4.67 -4.71
C TYR A 182 14.77 3.90 -3.67
N VAL A 183 15.41 2.79 -4.06
CA VAL A 183 16.32 2.02 -3.19
C VAL A 183 17.42 2.89 -2.59
N GLU A 184 18.07 3.72 -3.41
CA GLU A 184 19.09 4.67 -2.95
C GLU A 184 18.54 5.66 -1.92
N ARG A 185 17.32 6.17 -2.14
CA ARG A 185 16.69 7.08 -1.16
C ARG A 185 16.41 6.37 0.16
N LEU A 186 15.94 5.12 0.12
CA LEU A 186 15.68 4.32 1.33
C LEU A 186 16.97 4.13 2.13
N HIS A 187 18.05 3.70 1.48
CA HIS A 187 19.36 3.57 2.13
C HIS A 187 19.88 4.90 2.67
N TYR A 188 19.73 5.99 1.92
CA TYR A 188 20.12 7.32 2.40
C TYR A 188 19.36 7.72 3.66
N VAL A 189 18.03 7.53 3.67
CA VAL A 189 17.18 7.86 4.83
C VAL A 189 17.54 6.99 6.02
N GLY A 190 17.58 5.67 5.85
CA GLY A 190 17.88 4.74 6.94
C GLY A 190 19.24 4.96 7.61
N ARG A 191 20.25 5.41 6.84
CA ARG A 191 21.60 5.63 7.36
C ARG A 191 21.83 7.03 7.94
N ASN A 192 21.19 8.05 7.37
CA ASN A 192 21.53 9.45 7.66
C ASN A 192 20.40 10.25 8.33
N HIS A 193 19.15 9.84 8.15
CA HIS A 193 17.96 10.53 8.67
C HIS A 193 16.89 9.51 9.12
N PRO A 194 17.21 8.60 10.05
CA PRO A 194 16.34 7.48 10.43
C PRO A 194 14.97 7.92 10.95
N GLU A 195 14.85 9.12 11.51
CA GLU A 195 13.58 9.75 11.91
C GLU A 195 12.61 9.98 10.74
N LEU A 196 13.10 9.94 9.48
CA LEU A 196 12.27 10.03 8.28
C LEU A 196 11.85 8.67 7.74
N LEU A 197 12.39 7.56 8.27
CA LEU A 197 12.10 6.20 7.79
C LEU A 197 10.61 5.84 7.94
N VAL A 198 9.96 6.37 8.99
CA VAL A 198 8.51 6.19 9.22
C VAL A 198 7.67 6.71 8.04
N ALA A 199 8.14 7.71 7.30
CA ALA A 199 7.43 8.24 6.13
C ALA A 199 7.33 7.19 5.02
N HIS A 200 8.40 6.43 4.79
CA HIS A 200 8.44 5.36 3.78
C HIS A 200 7.64 4.14 4.21
N ALA A 201 7.81 3.70 5.46
CA ALA A 201 7.05 2.60 6.03
C ALA A 201 5.53 2.89 6.02
N TYR A 202 5.13 4.11 6.40
CA TYR A 202 3.74 4.58 6.31
C TYR A 202 3.19 4.48 4.89
N THR A 203 3.93 5.03 3.92
CA THR A 203 3.50 5.13 2.51
C THR A 203 3.28 3.75 1.90
N ARG A 204 4.16 2.79 2.21
CA ARG A 204 4.09 1.43 1.70
C ARG A 204 3.08 0.57 2.47
N TYR A 205 3.32 0.30 3.75
CA TYR A 205 2.57 -0.71 4.50
C TYR A 205 1.08 -0.35 4.68
N LEU A 206 0.74 0.91 4.94
CA LEU A 206 -0.68 1.28 5.05
C LEU A 206 -1.41 1.26 3.70
N GLY A 207 -0.67 1.50 2.60
CA GLY A 207 -1.17 1.33 1.24
C GLY A 207 -1.50 -0.13 0.95
N ASP A 208 -0.62 -1.06 1.31
CA ASP A 208 -0.81 -2.50 1.08
C ASP A 208 -1.99 -3.08 1.87
N LEU A 209 -2.15 -2.63 3.12
CA LEU A 209 -3.28 -2.99 3.99
C LEU A 209 -4.60 -2.30 3.61
N SER A 210 -4.59 -1.40 2.63
CA SER A 210 -5.76 -0.67 2.15
C SER A 210 -6.05 -1.00 0.67
N GLY A 211 -5.46 -0.24 -0.25
CA GLY A 211 -5.65 -0.43 -1.69
C GLY A 211 -5.09 -1.76 -2.19
N GLY A 212 -4.01 -2.26 -1.57
CA GLY A 212 -3.39 -3.54 -1.94
C GLY A 212 -4.37 -4.73 -1.88
N GLN A 213 -5.31 -4.73 -0.93
CA GLN A 213 -6.31 -5.80 -0.82
C GLN A 213 -7.32 -5.81 -1.98
N VAL A 214 -7.59 -4.64 -2.56
CA VAL A 214 -8.40 -4.52 -3.79
C VAL A 214 -7.57 -4.97 -5.00
N LEU A 215 -6.32 -4.53 -5.09
CA LEU A 215 -5.40 -4.91 -6.18
C LEU A 215 -5.15 -6.42 -6.22
N LYS A 216 -5.05 -7.09 -5.07
CA LYS A 216 -4.97 -8.56 -4.96
C LYS A 216 -6.09 -9.24 -5.74
N LYS A 217 -7.34 -8.84 -5.50
CA LYS A 217 -8.53 -9.43 -6.15
C LYS A 217 -8.53 -9.16 -7.66
N ILE A 218 -8.09 -7.98 -8.06
CA ILE A 218 -8.01 -7.60 -9.47
C ILE A 218 -6.94 -8.42 -10.17
N ALA A 219 -5.73 -8.52 -9.60
CA ALA A 219 -4.64 -9.32 -10.15
C ALA A 219 -5.04 -10.79 -10.26
N GLN A 220 -5.64 -11.35 -9.20
CA GLN A 220 -6.11 -12.74 -9.21
C GLN A 220 -7.05 -13.02 -10.37
N LYS A 221 -8.03 -12.13 -10.58
CA LYS A 221 -9.00 -12.27 -11.67
C LYS A 221 -8.40 -12.03 -13.05
N ALA A 222 -7.64 -10.96 -13.22
CA ALA A 222 -7.08 -10.55 -14.51
C ALA A 222 -6.05 -11.57 -15.03
N LEU A 223 -5.24 -12.12 -14.14
CA LEU A 223 -4.16 -13.06 -14.47
C LEU A 223 -4.55 -14.52 -14.26
N GLN A 224 -5.80 -14.80 -13.85
CA GLN A 224 -6.30 -16.15 -13.58
C GLN A 224 -5.42 -16.93 -12.59
N LEU A 225 -4.92 -16.26 -11.56
CA LEU A 225 -4.07 -16.87 -10.53
C LEU A 225 -4.91 -17.78 -9.63
N PRO A 226 -4.31 -18.86 -9.10
CA PRO A 226 -5.04 -19.86 -8.34
C PRO A 226 -5.61 -19.30 -7.03
N SER A 227 -6.70 -19.92 -6.54
CA SER A 227 -7.36 -19.51 -5.29
C SER A 227 -6.55 -19.84 -4.04
N THR A 228 -5.54 -20.70 -4.17
CA THR A 228 -4.54 -21.07 -3.17
C THR A 228 -3.66 -19.89 -2.74
N GLY A 229 -3.55 -18.84 -3.57
CA GLY A 229 -2.80 -17.62 -3.26
C GLY A 229 -1.39 -17.54 -3.85
N GLU A 230 -0.96 -18.56 -4.60
CA GLU A 230 0.35 -18.58 -5.27
C GLU A 230 0.48 -17.41 -6.27
N GLY A 231 1.62 -16.70 -6.23
CA GLY A 231 1.86 -15.49 -7.01
C GLY A 231 1.20 -14.22 -6.45
N LEU A 232 0.60 -14.28 -5.26
CA LEU A 232 -0.01 -13.16 -4.54
C LEU A 232 0.37 -13.14 -3.05
N ALA A 233 1.51 -13.74 -2.68
CA ALA A 233 2.00 -13.78 -1.31
C ALA A 233 2.23 -12.37 -0.76
N PHE A 234 2.75 -11.44 -1.57
CA PHE A 234 2.96 -10.03 -1.20
C PHE A 234 1.71 -9.38 -0.58
N PHE A 235 0.53 -9.67 -1.13
CA PHE A 235 -0.74 -9.10 -0.69
C PHE A 235 -1.37 -9.81 0.51
N THR A 236 -0.72 -10.86 1.03
CA THR A 236 -1.23 -11.71 2.11
C THR A 236 -0.47 -11.42 3.40
N PHE A 237 -1.21 -11.10 4.47
CA PHE A 237 -0.64 -10.64 5.75
C PHE A 237 -1.03 -11.61 6.87
N ASP A 238 -0.34 -12.75 6.97
CA ASP A 238 -0.68 -13.80 7.94
C ASP A 238 -0.53 -13.35 9.39
N GLY A 239 0.39 -12.41 9.67
CA GLY A 239 0.52 -11.77 10.99
C GLY A 239 -0.57 -10.74 11.30
N VAL A 240 -1.45 -10.39 10.35
CA VAL A 240 -2.49 -9.38 10.51
C VAL A 240 -3.88 -10.02 10.40
N SER A 241 -4.48 -10.35 11.54
CA SER A 241 -5.84 -10.94 11.58
C SER A 241 -6.94 -9.97 11.14
N ASN A 242 -6.77 -8.66 11.36
CA ASN A 242 -7.72 -7.63 10.94
C ASN A 242 -6.98 -6.36 10.50
N ALA A 243 -6.99 -6.10 9.19
CA ALA A 243 -6.28 -4.97 8.61
C ALA A 243 -6.74 -3.62 9.18
N THR A 244 -8.04 -3.40 9.39
CA THR A 244 -8.55 -2.13 9.93
C THR A 244 -8.03 -1.86 11.35
N LYS A 245 -8.12 -2.86 12.24
CA LYS A 245 -7.60 -2.74 13.61
C LYS A 245 -6.09 -2.55 13.63
N PHE A 246 -5.36 -3.26 12.77
CA PHE A 246 -3.91 -3.12 12.68
C PHE A 246 -3.49 -1.74 12.18
N LYS A 247 -4.18 -1.18 11.17
CA LYS A 247 -3.92 0.19 10.72
C LYS A 247 -4.20 1.22 11.81
N GLN A 248 -5.22 1.02 12.66
CA GLN A 248 -5.47 1.88 13.82
C GLN A 248 -4.34 1.78 14.85
N LEU A 249 -3.90 0.56 15.17
CA LEU A 249 -2.73 0.33 16.03
C LEU A 249 -1.48 1.02 15.48
N TYR A 250 -1.16 0.82 14.20
CA TYR A 250 0.00 1.41 13.57
C TYR A 250 -0.03 2.94 13.63
N ARG A 251 -1.19 3.56 13.36
CA ARG A 251 -1.35 5.02 13.49
C ARG A 251 -1.15 5.51 14.93
N SER A 252 -1.69 4.79 15.90
CA SER A 252 -1.46 5.11 17.32
C SER A 252 0.03 5.02 17.68
N ARG A 253 0.76 4.02 17.17
CA ARG A 253 2.21 3.90 17.37
C ARG A 253 3.02 5.01 16.69
N MET A 254 2.62 5.45 15.50
CA MET A 254 3.23 6.62 14.85
C MET A 254 3.03 7.90 15.67
N ASN A 255 1.84 8.07 16.27
CA ASN A 255 1.55 9.25 17.08
C ASN A 255 2.37 9.28 18.40
N ALA A 256 2.87 8.13 18.85
CA ALA A 256 3.73 8.02 20.04
C ALA A 256 5.22 8.32 19.75
N LEU A 257 5.60 8.56 18.49
CA LEU A 257 6.96 8.97 18.15
C LEU A 257 7.20 10.41 18.63
N GLU A 258 8.20 10.58 19.50
CA GLU A 258 8.60 11.89 20.00
C GLU A 258 9.30 12.69 18.88
N MET A 259 8.64 13.75 18.39
CA MET A 259 9.12 14.58 17.30
C MET A 259 8.78 16.05 17.52
N ASP A 260 9.77 16.91 17.33
CA ASP A 260 9.53 18.35 17.25
C ASP A 260 8.80 18.73 15.95
N LEU A 261 8.30 19.96 15.89
CA LEU A 261 7.53 20.43 14.74
C LEU A 261 8.36 20.45 13.44
N ALA A 262 9.67 20.72 13.54
CA ALA A 262 10.56 20.73 12.38
C ALA A 262 10.72 19.31 11.79
N THR A 263 10.91 18.31 12.65
CA THR A 263 11.01 16.90 12.28
C THR A 263 9.70 16.41 11.67
N LYS A 264 8.55 16.72 12.30
CA LYS A 264 7.24 16.41 11.73
C LYS A 264 7.11 16.95 10.30
N LYS A 265 7.46 18.22 10.05
CA LYS A 265 7.44 18.81 8.70
C LYS A 265 8.31 18.04 7.72
N ARG A 266 9.54 17.66 8.09
CA ARG A 266 10.42 16.87 7.22
C ARG A 266 9.85 15.47 6.94
N VAL A 267 9.20 14.83 7.92
CA VAL A 267 8.52 13.54 7.73
C VAL A 267 7.38 13.67 6.70
N LEU A 268 6.60 14.75 6.74
CA LEU A 268 5.54 15.01 5.76
C LEU A 268 6.10 15.19 4.34
N GLU A 269 7.17 15.98 4.20
CA GLU A 269 7.82 16.18 2.90
C GLU A 269 8.47 14.88 2.39
N GLU A 270 9.04 14.07 3.28
CA GLU A 270 9.58 12.77 2.90
C GLU A 270 8.49 11.80 2.46
N ALA A 271 7.32 11.83 3.09
CA ALA A 271 6.19 11.01 2.68
C ALA A 271 5.71 11.39 1.28
N LYS A 272 5.60 12.70 0.99
CA LYS A 272 5.31 13.16 -0.38
C LYS A 272 6.36 12.66 -1.37
N LYS A 273 7.64 12.73 -1.01
CA LYS A 273 8.74 12.21 -1.82
C LYS A 273 8.62 10.70 -2.05
N ALA A 274 8.24 9.93 -1.04
CA ALA A 274 7.98 8.50 -1.18
C ALA A 274 6.86 8.23 -2.21
N PHE A 275 5.75 8.97 -2.17
CA PHE A 275 4.70 8.88 -3.20
C PHE A 275 5.21 9.22 -4.60
N LEU A 276 5.99 10.31 -4.75
CA LEU A 276 6.57 10.70 -6.03
C LEU A 276 7.53 9.65 -6.59
N LEU A 277 8.34 9.00 -5.73
CA LEU A 277 9.20 7.89 -6.13
C LEU A 277 8.37 6.68 -6.62
N ASN A 278 7.25 6.38 -5.97
CA ASN A 278 6.33 5.34 -6.45
C ASN A 278 5.72 5.69 -7.81
N ILE A 279 5.31 6.94 -8.02
CA ILE A 279 4.80 7.42 -9.32
C ILE A 279 5.86 7.23 -10.40
N GLN A 280 7.09 7.64 -10.17
CA GLN A 280 8.20 7.49 -11.12
C GLN A 280 8.48 6.01 -11.46
N VAL A 281 8.36 5.12 -10.48
CA VAL A 281 8.45 3.68 -10.72
C VAL A 281 7.33 3.22 -11.66
N PHE A 282 6.07 3.60 -11.40
CA PHE A 282 4.95 3.22 -12.27
C PHE A 282 5.07 3.78 -13.69
N GLU A 283 5.55 5.01 -13.83
CA GLU A 283 5.82 5.63 -15.13
C GLU A 283 6.92 4.88 -15.89
N ALA A 284 8.05 4.58 -15.24
CA ALA A 284 9.14 3.82 -15.84
C ALA A 284 8.70 2.41 -16.28
N LEU A 285 7.87 1.74 -15.47
CA LEU A 285 7.31 0.44 -15.83
C LEU A 285 6.39 0.53 -17.06
N GLN A 286 5.55 1.56 -17.13
CA GLN A 286 4.68 1.80 -18.29
C GLN A 286 5.50 2.02 -19.57
N GLU A 287 6.60 2.76 -19.50
CA GLU A 287 7.49 2.98 -20.64
C GLU A 287 8.18 1.70 -21.12
N LEU A 288 8.66 0.85 -20.19
CA LEU A 288 9.29 -0.43 -20.54
C LEU A 288 8.32 -1.36 -21.29
N VAL A 289 7.05 -1.34 -20.89
CA VAL A 289 6.00 -2.13 -21.53
C VAL A 289 5.70 -1.60 -22.93
N SER A 290 5.57 -0.28 -23.09
CA SER A 290 5.35 0.35 -24.40
C SER A 290 6.49 0.05 -25.38
N LYS A 291 7.76 0.20 -24.95
CA LYS A 291 8.93 -0.10 -25.78
C LYS A 291 9.00 -1.57 -26.22
N SER A 292 8.61 -2.49 -25.33
CA SER A 292 8.58 -3.93 -25.64
C SER A 292 7.51 -4.28 -26.69
N GLN A 293 6.37 -3.58 -26.67
CA GLN A 293 5.31 -3.73 -27.68
C GLN A 293 5.73 -3.17 -29.04
N GLU A 294 6.39 -2.00 -29.08
CA GLU A 294 6.90 -1.39 -30.30
C GLU A 294 8.00 -2.26 -30.97
N ASN A 295 8.93 -2.78 -30.18
CA ASN A 295 9.98 -3.67 -30.67
C ASN A 295 9.43 -5.04 -31.10
N GLY A 296 8.33 -5.51 -30.49
CA GLY A 296 7.61 -6.72 -30.91
C GLY A 296 6.83 -6.55 -32.22
N HIS A 297 6.37 -5.33 -32.53
CA HIS A 297 5.63 -5.02 -33.76
C HIS A 297 6.51 -4.98 -35.02
N LEU A 298 7.84 -4.98 -34.89
CA LEU A 298 8.78 -5.15 -36.02
C LEU A 298 9.06 -6.62 -36.39
N VAL A 299 8.53 -7.61 -35.64
CA VAL A 299 8.77 -9.06 -35.89
C VAL A 299 7.49 -9.85 -36.18
N GLN A 300 6.37 -9.19 -36.51
CA GLN A 300 5.23 -9.86 -37.14
C GLN A 300 4.90 -9.22 -38.50
N SER A 301 5.80 -9.47 -39.46
CA SER A 301 5.41 -9.45 -40.86
C SER A 301 4.39 -10.56 -41.13
N LYS A 302 3.36 -10.16 -41.85
CA LYS A 302 2.05 -10.77 -42.07
C LYS A 302 2.08 -12.00 -42.99
N ALA A 303 3.03 -12.92 -42.83
CA ALA A 303 3.24 -14.03 -43.77
C ALA A 303 2.97 -15.45 -43.23
N ASP A 304 3.12 -15.76 -41.94
CA ASP A 304 3.17 -17.18 -41.51
C ASP A 304 1.93 -17.74 -40.81
N LEU A 305 0.83 -16.99 -40.67
CA LEU A 305 -0.43 -17.51 -40.10
C LEU A 305 -1.36 -18.20 -41.11
N ARG A 306 -0.98 -18.33 -42.40
CA ARG A 306 -1.76 -19.08 -43.41
C ARG A 306 -1.20 -20.44 -43.79
N ALA A 307 0.04 -20.78 -43.42
CA ALA A 307 0.64 -22.05 -43.82
C ALA A 307 0.32 -23.24 -42.91
N ARG A 308 -0.22 -23.01 -41.70
CA ARG A 308 -0.40 -24.09 -40.70
C ARG A 308 -1.80 -24.70 -40.62
N SER A 309 -2.76 -24.22 -41.41
CA SER A 309 -4.16 -24.68 -41.38
C SER A 309 -4.58 -25.54 -42.59
N VAL A 310 -3.69 -25.80 -43.57
CA VAL A 310 -4.07 -26.49 -44.82
C VAL A 310 -3.52 -27.91 -44.97
N ASN A 311 -2.53 -28.35 -44.17
CA ASN A 311 -2.01 -29.71 -44.29
C ASN A 311 -2.49 -30.64 -43.16
N LYS A 312 -3.75 -31.04 -43.21
CA LYS A 312 -4.16 -32.37 -42.69
C LYS A 312 -5.47 -32.87 -43.31
N SER A 313 -5.38 -33.33 -44.56
CA SER A 313 -6.47 -34.04 -45.24
C SER A 313 -5.93 -35.08 -46.24
N TYR A 314 -6.09 -36.36 -45.89
CA TYR A 314 -6.21 -37.59 -46.72
C TYR A 314 -5.04 -38.13 -47.59
N GLU A 315 -4.68 -39.40 -47.33
CA GLU A 315 -4.63 -40.57 -48.26
C GLU A 315 -4.44 -41.86 -47.41
N HIS A 316 -4.69 -43.10 -47.86
CA HIS A 316 -5.90 -43.83 -48.29
C HIS A 316 -5.56 -45.35 -48.28
N GLY A 317 -6.22 -46.17 -47.44
CA GLY A 317 -6.48 -47.63 -47.60
C GLY A 317 -5.33 -48.68 -47.68
N PRO A 318 -5.60 -50.01 -47.61
CA PRO A 318 -6.91 -50.68 -47.55
C PRO A 318 -7.13 -51.71 -46.38
N ALA A 319 -8.39 -52.14 -46.23
CA ALA A 319 -8.95 -53.06 -45.24
C ALA A 319 -8.70 -54.57 -45.54
N PRO A 320 -9.14 -55.53 -44.69
CA PRO A 320 -10.54 -56.02 -44.81
C PRO A 320 -11.24 -56.51 -43.51
N GLY A 321 -12.58 -56.40 -43.52
CA GLY A 321 -13.51 -57.49 -43.18
C GLY A 321 -14.04 -57.64 -41.74
N LYS A 322 -15.31 -57.29 -41.50
CA LYS A 322 -16.44 -58.22 -41.24
C LYS A 322 -17.71 -57.47 -40.81
N GLU A 323 -18.81 -58.20 -40.90
CA GLU A 323 -20.19 -57.83 -41.22
C GLU A 323 -21.13 -57.89 -40.00
N SER A 324 -22.35 -57.34 -40.17
CA SER A 324 -23.55 -57.44 -39.29
C SER A 324 -23.53 -56.56 -38.02
N GLU A 325 -24.59 -55.87 -37.57
CA GLU A 325 -26.03 -56.05 -37.76
C GLU A 325 -26.80 -54.76 -37.38
N ARG A 326 -28.10 -54.77 -37.66
CA ARG A 326 -29.06 -53.67 -37.79
C ARG A 326 -30.02 -53.62 -36.60
N THR A 327 -30.30 -52.44 -36.02
CA THR A 327 -31.56 -52.08 -35.30
C THR A 327 -31.50 -50.58 -34.98
N SER A 328 -32.25 -49.67 -35.64
CA SER A 328 -33.69 -49.34 -35.53
C SER A 328 -34.15 -48.75 -34.17
N ARG A 329 -34.47 -47.44 -34.22
CA ARG A 329 -35.68 -46.78 -33.68
C ARG A 329 -35.55 -45.79 -32.49
N SER A 330 -35.76 -44.51 -32.85
CA SER A 330 -36.63 -43.48 -32.23
C SER A 330 -36.35 -42.94 -30.82
N GLN A 331 -36.12 -41.61 -30.71
CA GLN A 331 -37.09 -40.72 -30.07
C GLN A 331 -36.82 -39.23 -30.39
N THR A 332 -37.91 -38.51 -30.65
CA THR A 332 -38.04 -37.05 -30.76
C THR A 332 -38.01 -36.39 -29.37
N ASP A 333 -37.44 -35.18 -29.26
CA ASP A 333 -38.17 -33.97 -28.82
C ASP A 333 -37.24 -32.74 -28.63
N LEU A 334 -37.41 -31.81 -29.57
CA LEU A 334 -37.63 -30.36 -29.46
C LEU A 334 -37.09 -29.50 -28.29
N VAL A 335 -36.63 -28.32 -28.75
CA VAL A 335 -36.51 -26.99 -28.10
C VAL A 335 -35.15 -26.62 -27.49
N GLY A 336 -34.28 -26.08 -28.34
CA GLY A 336 -33.20 -25.18 -27.94
C GLY A 336 -33.75 -23.81 -27.55
N THR A 337 -33.39 -23.35 -26.35
CA THR A 337 -33.66 -21.98 -25.89
C THR A 337 -32.37 -21.16 -25.95
N SER A 338 -32.46 -20.00 -26.59
CA SER A 338 -31.34 -19.10 -26.89
C SER A 338 -30.90 -18.29 -25.65
N PRO A 339 -29.64 -17.83 -25.59
CA PRO A 339 -29.03 -17.18 -24.40
C PRO A 339 -29.60 -15.80 -24.03
N LEU A 340 -30.59 -15.27 -24.77
CA LEU A 340 -31.20 -13.96 -24.52
C LEU A 340 -32.28 -13.98 -23.42
N VAL A 341 -32.91 -15.12 -23.16
CA VAL A 341 -33.98 -15.22 -22.14
C VAL A 341 -33.41 -15.19 -20.71
N ARG A 342 -32.12 -15.54 -20.53
CA ARG A 342 -31.42 -15.45 -19.23
C ARG A 342 -31.14 -14.02 -18.76
N TRP A 343 -31.13 -13.03 -19.66
CA TRP A 343 -30.83 -11.64 -19.31
C TRP A 343 -32.07 -10.83 -18.89
N ILE A 344 -33.26 -11.22 -19.35
CA ILE A 344 -34.51 -10.49 -19.06
C ILE A 344 -34.96 -10.71 -17.60
N LEU A 345 -34.65 -11.85 -16.99
CA LEU A 345 -34.97 -12.13 -15.59
C LEU A 345 -33.96 -11.52 -14.58
N ALA A 346 -32.74 -11.18 -15.02
CA ALA A 346 -31.73 -10.57 -14.16
C ALA A 346 -31.87 -9.04 -14.04
N LEU A 347 -32.45 -8.37 -15.06
CA LEU A 347 -32.69 -6.92 -15.03
C LEU A 347 -33.94 -6.53 -14.25
N GLY A 348 -34.92 -7.43 -14.10
CA GLY A 348 -36.15 -7.17 -13.32
C GLY A 348 -35.94 -7.09 -11.80
N PHE A 349 -34.87 -7.69 -11.28
CA PHE A 349 -34.59 -7.71 -9.84
C PHE A 349 -33.81 -6.49 -9.33
N ILE A 350 -33.21 -5.69 -10.24
CA ILE A 350 -32.45 -4.49 -9.89
C ILE A 350 -33.35 -3.25 -9.80
N VAL A 351 -34.51 -3.25 -10.48
CA VAL A 351 -35.43 -2.09 -10.47
C VAL A 351 -36.31 -2.05 -9.21
N THR A 352 -36.56 -3.18 -8.55
CA THR A 352 -37.44 -3.23 -7.36
C THR A 352 -36.73 -2.84 -6.05
N THR A 353 -35.40 -2.96 -5.96
CA THR A 353 -34.67 -2.61 -4.71
C THR A 353 -34.39 -1.10 -4.58
N VAL A 354 -34.38 -0.35 -5.69
CA VAL A 354 -34.15 1.10 -5.68
C VAL A 354 -35.41 1.88 -5.27
N ALA A 355 -36.60 1.32 -5.48
CA ALA A 355 -37.86 2.00 -5.16
C ALA A 355 -38.22 2.01 -3.66
N VAL A 356 -37.70 1.07 -2.85
CA VAL A 356 -37.99 1.01 -1.40
C VAL A 356 -37.02 1.87 -0.57
N GLY A 357 -35.81 2.14 -1.08
CA GLY A 357 -34.80 2.96 -0.38
C GLY A 357 -35.01 4.48 -0.49
N LEU A 358 -35.88 4.94 -1.39
CA LEU A 358 -36.16 6.38 -1.61
C LEU A 358 -37.39 6.91 -0.85
N PHE A 359 -38.09 6.06 -0.11
CA PHE A 359 -39.27 6.45 0.69
C PHE A 359 -39.05 6.38 2.22
N ALA A 360 -37.81 6.18 2.67
CA ALA A 360 -37.46 6.05 4.09
C ALA A 360 -36.23 6.89 4.51
N MET A 361 -36.10 8.11 3.97
CA MET A 361 -35.21 9.17 4.46
C MET A 361 -35.92 10.51 4.40
#